data_AF-A0A366KYC0-F1
#
_entry.id   AF-A0A366KYC0-F1
#
_cell.length_a   1.000
_cell.length_b   1.000
_cell.length_c   1.000
_cell.angle_alpha   90.00
_cell.angle_beta   90.00
_cell.angle_gamma   90.00
#
_symmetry.space_group_name_H-M   'P 1'
#
loop_
_entity.id
_entity.type
_entity.pdbx_description
1 polymer ?
#
loop_
_entity_poly.entity_id
_entity_poly.type
_entity_poly.pdbx_seq_one_letter_code
_entity_poly.pdbx_strand_id
1 'polypeptide(L)'
;MNINVSKTGFTAIIWLCGTLLAFGQRIDLKDLSAFKNPSNSWSLAQNVVADLNAENVLKTTKGEGILVNQSTAKKAGSDLYTVNEYGDVAVELDYLTAKGTNSGIYLQGNYEIQIDDAWGLKNATSSNNGGIYQRWDDSKPEAEKGFGGIAPRQNASKAPGLWQHIKIIFQAPKFDASGTKTQNAKIISVELNGVLIHENVELFGATRGAAGAEKAKGPLRLQGDHGSVAFKNISITELSDIPRSEQRGGADPIYIEAASNNMIRSFVDVVPGVRSVHAISVGGPEKTAFSYDLDNGTLLQGWHGNFVDATPMWDGRGNGTSRPLGSITRFTKKPVLAIAKLANDQAAWITDTTGTGFRTKGYVVDNQERPEFKYIINGTHVTDAVKVLENGQGLSREILVDKPSKDLYFLLATASNIEEAGKGLYLVDDKSYYIQLADGSAKPVIRDVDGKKQFIVAIGTRLNYTILF
;
A
#
# COMPACT_ATOMS: atom_id res chain seq x y z
N MET A 1 1.35 -63.83 14.64
CA MET A 1 0.99 -63.15 13.38
C MET A 1 1.65 -61.79 13.41
N ASN A 2 2.72 -61.62 12.63
CA ASN A 2 3.57 -60.43 12.64
C ASN A 2 2.86 -59.27 11.96
N ILE A 3 2.73 -58.13 12.64
CA ILE A 3 2.35 -56.85 12.03
C ILE A 3 3.59 -55.97 12.03
N ASN A 4 4.11 -55.73 10.82
CA ASN A 4 5.23 -54.84 10.52
C ASN A 4 4.85 -53.40 10.85
N VAL A 5 5.59 -52.77 11.76
CA VAL A 5 5.59 -51.31 11.92
C VAL A 5 6.71 -50.78 11.02
N SER A 6 6.36 -50.19 9.87
CA SER A 6 7.34 -49.50 9.04
C SER A 6 7.78 -48.21 9.74
N LYS A 7 9.09 -48.11 9.96
CA LYS A 7 9.78 -46.86 10.28
C LYS A 7 9.76 -45.99 9.02
N THR A 8 8.91 -44.98 8.98
CA THR A 8 9.08 -43.83 8.09
C THR A 8 9.55 -42.65 8.94
N GLY A 9 10.79 -42.24 8.67
CA GLY A 9 11.44 -41.12 9.36
C GLY A 9 10.67 -39.83 9.11
N PHE A 10 10.35 -39.14 10.20
CA PHE A 10 10.05 -37.72 10.17
C PHE A 10 11.35 -36.97 9.88
N THR A 11 11.59 -36.64 8.60
CA THR A 11 12.48 -35.53 8.27
C THR A 11 11.71 -34.26 8.61
N ALA A 12 11.87 -33.79 9.85
CA ALA A 12 11.51 -32.44 10.22
C ALA A 12 12.40 -31.49 9.38
N ILE A 13 11.83 -30.92 8.33
CA ILE A 13 12.43 -29.77 7.65
C ILE A 13 12.28 -28.60 8.63
N ILE A 14 13.28 -28.46 9.49
CA ILE A 14 13.47 -27.26 10.30
C ILE A 14 13.79 -26.16 9.29
N TRP A 15 12.83 -25.24 9.12
CA TRP A 15 13.01 -24.01 8.36
C TRP A 15 13.99 -23.15 9.15
N LEU A 16 15.28 -23.34 8.90
CA LEU A 16 16.34 -22.50 9.43
C LEU A 16 16.30 -21.18 8.64
N CYS A 17 15.46 -20.24 9.06
CA CYS A 17 15.76 -18.84 8.83
C CYS A 17 17.14 -18.59 9.45
N GLY A 18 18.16 -18.43 8.62
CA GLY A 18 19.40 -17.83 9.05
C GLY A 18 19.06 -16.43 9.55
N THR A 19 19.02 -16.26 10.87
CA THR A 19 18.99 -14.95 11.49
C THR A 19 20.35 -14.31 11.23
N LEU A 20 20.45 -13.57 10.13
CA LEU A 20 21.47 -12.53 9.98
C LEU A 20 21.21 -11.53 11.10
N LEU A 21 22.03 -11.57 12.15
CA LEU A 21 22.12 -10.49 13.14
C LEU A 21 22.81 -9.31 12.47
N ALA A 22 22.07 -8.57 11.65
CA ALA A 22 22.47 -7.27 11.19
C ALA A 22 21.92 -6.24 12.17
N PHE A 23 22.79 -5.51 12.86
CA PHE A 23 22.38 -4.33 13.62
C PHE A 23 22.07 -3.22 12.62
N GLY A 24 20.82 -3.13 12.17
CA GLY A 24 20.38 -2.03 11.32
C GLY A 24 20.52 -0.70 12.06
N GLN A 25 21.16 0.29 11.42
CA GLN A 25 21.19 1.65 11.94
C GLN A 25 19.84 2.30 11.61
N ARG A 26 18.96 2.35 12.60
CA ARG A 26 17.75 3.18 12.52
C ARG A 26 18.15 4.64 12.74
N ILE A 27 17.76 5.51 11.83
CA ILE A 27 17.93 6.95 12.03
C ILE A 27 16.92 7.39 13.09
N ASP A 28 17.42 7.84 14.24
CA ASP A 28 16.59 8.38 15.32
C ASP A 28 16.18 9.82 14.97
N LEU A 29 14.91 10.02 14.61
CA LEU A 29 14.37 11.31 14.16
C LEU A 29 13.99 12.23 15.34
N LYS A 30 14.91 12.38 16.30
CA LYS A 30 14.85 13.36 17.41
C LYS A 30 15.53 14.68 17.05
N ASP A 31 16.54 14.60 16.19
CA ASP A 31 17.20 15.75 15.59
C ASP A 31 17.61 15.40 14.14
N LEU A 32 18.31 16.33 13.48
CA LEU A 32 18.78 16.15 12.10
C LEU A 32 20.28 15.80 12.02
N SER A 33 20.92 15.38 13.12
CA SER A 33 22.36 15.12 13.19
C SER A 33 22.83 13.98 12.30
N ALA A 34 21.93 13.07 11.90
CA ALA A 34 22.21 12.00 10.94
C ALA A 34 22.44 12.53 9.50
N PHE A 35 22.19 13.82 9.25
CA PHE A 35 22.22 14.41 7.92
C PHE A 35 23.21 15.57 7.80
N LYS A 36 23.82 15.70 6.61
CA LYS A 36 24.78 16.75 6.28
C LYS A 36 24.04 18.04 5.95
N ASN A 37 24.27 19.09 6.73
CA ASN A 37 23.81 20.47 6.50
C ASN A 37 22.35 20.59 6.02
N PRO A 38 21.36 20.12 6.80
CA PRO A 38 19.95 20.25 6.42
C PRO A 38 19.59 21.71 6.17
N SER A 39 18.99 22.00 5.01
CA SER A 39 18.47 23.35 4.74
C SER A 39 17.20 23.62 5.54
N ASN A 40 16.71 24.86 5.47
CA ASN A 40 15.49 25.24 6.18
C ASN A 40 14.23 24.54 5.64
N SER A 41 14.27 23.88 4.46
CA SER A 41 13.15 23.11 3.91
C SER A 41 12.86 21.83 4.70
N TRP A 42 13.87 21.31 5.40
CA TRP A 42 13.78 20.12 6.23
C TRP A 42 13.48 20.46 7.69
N SER A 43 12.58 19.69 8.29
CA SER A 43 12.18 19.85 9.69
C SER A 43 11.66 18.54 10.26
N LEU A 44 11.54 18.48 11.59
CA LEU A 44 10.89 17.38 12.28
C LEU A 44 9.44 17.72 12.64
N ALA A 45 8.58 16.71 12.58
CA ALA A 45 7.17 16.79 12.95
C ALA A 45 6.75 15.53 13.72
N GLN A 46 5.72 15.65 14.56
CA GLN A 46 5.05 14.49 15.17
C GLN A 46 3.85 13.99 14.34
N ASN A 47 3.31 14.86 13.49
CA ASN A 47 2.20 14.51 12.59
C ASN A 47 2.31 15.30 11.29
N VAL A 48 1.85 14.69 10.19
CA VAL A 48 1.78 15.29 8.86
C VAL A 48 0.48 14.86 8.17
N VAL A 49 -0.20 15.78 7.52
CA VAL A 49 -1.44 15.55 6.77
C VAL A 49 -1.32 16.23 5.41
N ALA A 50 -1.56 15.49 4.32
CA ALA A 50 -1.63 16.06 2.97
C ALA A 50 -3.03 16.64 2.70
N ASP A 51 -3.08 17.69 1.90
CA ASP A 51 -4.34 18.23 1.38
C ASP A 51 -4.64 17.63 -0.01
N LEU A 52 -5.63 16.72 -0.09
CA LEU A 52 -5.99 16.08 -1.37
C LEU A 52 -6.55 17.06 -2.42
N ASN A 53 -6.92 18.27 -2.01
CA ASN A 53 -7.48 19.28 -2.89
C ASN A 53 -6.44 20.33 -3.32
N ALA A 54 -5.20 20.26 -2.83
CA ALA A 54 -4.16 21.24 -3.14
C ALA A 54 -2.81 20.58 -3.47
N GLU A 55 -2.24 20.97 -4.62
CA GLU A 55 -0.94 20.49 -5.07
C GLU A 55 0.16 20.85 -4.07
N ASN A 56 0.99 19.86 -3.73
CA ASN A 56 2.22 20.03 -2.96
C ASN A 56 2.02 20.65 -1.56
N VAL A 57 0.87 20.41 -0.91
CA VAL A 57 0.55 20.93 0.43
C VAL A 57 0.62 19.82 1.48
N LEU A 58 1.55 19.98 2.43
CA LEU A 58 1.61 19.23 3.69
C LEU A 58 1.37 20.16 4.88
N LYS A 59 0.47 19.78 5.79
CA LYS A 59 0.24 20.43 7.08
C LYS A 59 0.95 19.62 8.16
N THR A 60 1.77 20.27 8.98
CA THR A 60 2.59 19.60 9.99
C THR A 60 2.26 20.06 11.39
N THR A 61 2.43 19.18 12.37
CA THR A 61 2.46 19.52 13.79
C THR A 61 3.88 19.36 14.30
N LYS A 62 4.45 20.44 14.87
CA LYS A 62 5.81 20.44 15.41
C LYS A 62 6.00 19.30 16.41
N GLY A 63 7.11 18.58 16.29
CA GLY A 63 7.46 17.46 17.15
C GLY A 63 8.58 16.64 16.52
N GLU A 64 8.68 15.37 16.90
CA GLU A 64 9.74 14.45 16.49
C GLU A 64 9.15 13.17 15.86
N GLY A 65 9.99 12.37 15.20
CA GLY A 65 9.61 11.06 14.66
C GLY A 65 9.25 11.06 13.17
N ILE A 66 8.99 12.22 12.56
CA ILE A 66 8.76 12.37 11.12
C ILE A 66 9.69 13.44 10.57
N LEU A 67 10.48 13.09 9.56
CA LEU A 67 11.29 14.01 8.77
C LEU A 67 10.44 14.57 7.63
N VAL A 68 10.30 15.89 7.53
CA VAL A 68 9.47 16.53 6.51
C VAL A 68 10.29 17.51 5.69
N ASN A 69 10.22 17.36 4.37
CA ASN A 69 10.61 18.40 3.43
C ASN A 69 9.38 19.19 2.97
N GLN A 70 9.49 20.52 3.00
CA GLN A 70 8.51 21.41 2.40
C GLN A 70 9.19 22.32 1.38
N SER A 71 9.23 21.87 0.12
CA SER A 71 9.68 22.68 -1.02
C SER A 71 8.49 23.39 -1.64
N THR A 72 8.53 24.71 -1.68
CA THR A 72 7.47 25.55 -2.28
C THR A 72 8.11 26.68 -3.08
N ALA A 73 7.31 27.38 -3.91
CA ALA A 73 7.78 28.57 -4.64
C ALA A 73 8.39 29.65 -3.73
N LYS A 74 8.00 29.72 -2.44
CA LYS A 74 8.53 30.69 -1.46
C LYS A 74 9.68 30.14 -0.62
N LYS A 75 9.90 28.84 -0.65
CA LYS A 75 10.87 28.12 0.19
C LYS A 75 11.51 27.03 -0.66
N ALA A 76 12.59 27.39 -1.33
CA ALA A 76 13.33 26.46 -2.17
C ALA A 76 13.78 25.27 -1.32
N GLY A 77 13.44 24.07 -1.79
CA GLY A 77 13.94 22.84 -1.20
C GLY A 77 15.41 22.60 -1.53
N SER A 78 16.04 21.70 -0.78
CA SER A 78 17.34 21.16 -1.12
C SER A 78 17.35 19.67 -0.83
N ASP A 79 18.25 18.94 -1.46
CA ASP A 79 18.45 17.54 -1.10
C ASP A 79 19.05 17.37 0.29
N LEU A 80 18.81 16.20 0.87
CA LEU A 80 19.33 15.81 2.16
C LEU A 80 20.17 14.55 2.05
N TYR A 81 21.36 14.57 2.64
CA TYR A 81 22.34 13.48 2.55
C TYR A 81 22.65 12.95 3.94
N THR A 82 22.76 11.64 4.10
CA THR A 82 23.26 11.07 5.35
C THR A 82 24.72 11.46 5.60
N VAL A 83 25.11 11.59 6.87
CA VAL A 83 26.52 11.76 7.27
C VAL A 83 27.33 10.52 6.88
N ASN A 84 26.81 9.34 7.21
CA ASN A 84 27.42 8.05 6.89
C ASN A 84 27.27 7.70 5.41
N GLU A 85 28.21 6.89 4.92
CA GLU A 85 28.25 6.36 3.56
C GLU A 85 28.20 4.84 3.59
N TYR A 86 27.49 4.25 2.64
CA TYR A 86 27.12 2.84 2.65
C TYR A 86 27.55 2.15 1.34
N GLY A 87 27.92 0.87 1.44
CA GLY A 87 28.15 -0.03 0.31
C GLY A 87 26.89 -0.83 -0.02
N ASP A 88 27.02 -2.16 0.04
CA ASP A 88 25.88 -3.08 -0.02
C ASP A 88 24.94 -2.84 1.18
N VAL A 89 23.65 -2.67 0.91
CA VAL A 89 22.72 -2.16 1.93
C VAL A 89 21.28 -2.63 1.72
N ALA A 90 20.57 -2.86 2.82
CA ALA A 90 19.12 -2.87 2.85
C ALA A 90 18.61 -1.53 3.42
N VAL A 91 17.84 -0.80 2.62
CA VAL A 91 17.15 0.43 3.03
C VAL A 91 15.67 0.10 3.18
N GLU A 92 15.10 0.41 4.34
CA GLU A 92 13.68 0.25 4.62
C GLU A 92 13.17 1.53 5.26
N LEU A 93 12.10 2.11 4.71
CA LEU A 93 11.53 3.35 5.21
C LEU A 93 10.06 3.47 4.85
N ASP A 94 9.37 4.36 5.57
CA ASP A 94 8.04 4.83 5.17
C ASP A 94 8.15 6.25 4.62
N TYR A 95 7.40 6.55 3.56
CA TYR A 95 7.28 7.90 3.03
C TYR A 95 5.82 8.27 2.75
N LEU A 96 5.54 9.56 2.75
CA LEU A 96 4.22 10.14 2.49
C LEU A 96 4.38 11.29 1.50
N THR A 97 3.59 11.24 0.43
CA THR A 97 3.57 12.25 -0.63
C THR A 97 2.46 13.28 -0.37
N ALA A 98 2.71 14.52 -0.78
CA ALA A 98 1.63 15.46 -1.08
C ALA A 98 1.07 15.14 -2.48
N LYS A 99 -0.07 15.74 -2.82
CA LYS A 99 -0.59 15.66 -4.18
C LYS A 99 0.42 16.24 -5.17
N GLY A 100 0.71 15.53 -6.25
CA GLY A 100 1.65 15.96 -7.29
C GLY A 100 3.11 16.05 -6.83
N THR A 101 3.48 15.44 -5.70
CA THR A 101 4.89 15.39 -5.25
C THR A 101 5.79 14.77 -6.31
N ASN A 102 7.01 15.29 -6.39
CA ASN A 102 8.16 14.64 -7.01
C ASN A 102 9.34 14.71 -6.03
N SER A 103 9.99 13.56 -5.81
CA SER A 103 11.13 13.34 -4.92
C SER A 103 11.83 12.04 -5.37
N GLY A 104 12.78 11.54 -4.60
CA GLY A 104 13.52 10.35 -4.93
C GLY A 104 14.42 9.87 -3.80
N ILE A 105 14.64 8.56 -3.77
CA ILE A 105 15.60 7.89 -2.88
C ILE A 105 16.81 7.54 -3.73
N TYR A 106 17.93 8.20 -3.48
CA TYR A 106 19.19 7.98 -4.18
C TYR A 106 20.12 7.12 -3.35
N LEU A 107 20.38 5.90 -3.83
CA LEU A 107 21.37 5.00 -3.25
C LEU A 107 22.76 5.49 -3.64
N GLN A 108 23.65 5.61 -2.65
CA GLN A 108 24.98 6.23 -2.79
C GLN A 108 24.98 7.64 -3.42
N GLY A 109 23.84 8.35 -3.36
CA GLY A 109 23.65 9.65 -4.00
C GLY A 109 23.47 9.59 -5.53
N ASN A 110 23.49 8.40 -6.14
CA ASN A 110 23.70 8.23 -7.58
C ASN A 110 22.63 7.38 -8.29
N TYR A 111 21.93 6.50 -7.59
CA TYR A 111 20.92 5.63 -8.21
C TYR A 111 19.54 5.88 -7.61
N GLU A 112 18.69 6.54 -8.39
CA GLU A 112 17.36 6.97 -7.97
C GLU A 112 16.32 5.86 -8.09
N ILE A 113 15.68 5.57 -6.97
CA ILE A 113 14.32 5.03 -6.93
C ILE A 113 13.38 6.22 -6.81
N GLN A 114 12.54 6.40 -7.83
CA GLN A 114 11.67 7.56 -7.96
C GLN A 114 10.57 7.58 -6.89
N ILE A 115 10.24 8.77 -6.39
CA ILE A 115 9.03 9.03 -5.59
C ILE A 115 8.18 10.06 -6.32
N ASP A 116 6.98 9.70 -6.72
CA ASP A 116 5.98 10.66 -7.20
C ASP A 116 4.56 10.31 -6.73
N ASP A 117 3.61 11.19 -7.05
CA ASP A 117 2.17 10.90 -6.93
C ASP A 117 1.66 10.11 -8.15
N ALA A 118 1.87 8.80 -8.14
CA ALA A 118 1.34 7.88 -9.15
C ALA A 118 -0.01 7.23 -8.77
N TRP A 119 -0.77 7.80 -7.83
CA TRP A 119 -2.00 7.18 -7.35
C TRP A 119 -3.06 6.97 -8.45
N GLY A 120 -3.50 5.72 -8.64
CA GLY A 120 -4.48 5.32 -9.68
C GLY A 120 -3.89 5.18 -11.10
N LEU A 121 -2.59 5.43 -11.29
CA LEU A 121 -1.95 5.29 -12.59
C LEU A 121 -1.92 3.81 -13.04
N LYS A 122 -2.50 3.50 -14.20
CA LYS A 122 -2.58 2.12 -14.72
C LYS A 122 -1.23 1.59 -15.22
N ASN A 123 -0.51 2.43 -15.96
CA ASN A 123 0.76 2.08 -16.61
C ASN A 123 1.85 3.03 -16.10
N ALA A 124 2.64 2.55 -15.15
CA ALA A 124 3.77 3.31 -14.61
C ALA A 124 4.95 3.29 -15.59
N THR A 125 5.74 4.36 -15.57
CA THR A 125 7.01 4.48 -16.27
C THR A 125 8.17 4.51 -15.27
N SER A 126 9.41 4.59 -15.76
CA SER A 126 10.59 4.80 -14.91
C SER A 126 10.56 6.13 -14.15
N SER A 127 9.74 7.08 -14.58
CA SER A 127 9.57 8.40 -13.97
C SER A 127 8.45 8.45 -12.92
N ASN A 128 7.83 7.31 -12.63
CA ASN A 128 6.79 7.18 -11.61
C ASN A 128 7.28 6.41 -10.40
N ASN A 129 6.49 6.46 -9.33
CA ASN A 129 6.81 5.96 -8.00
C ASN A 129 7.31 4.52 -8.02
N GLY A 130 8.48 4.30 -7.40
CA GLY A 130 9.18 3.02 -7.41
C GLY A 130 9.96 2.71 -8.69
N GLY A 131 9.90 3.54 -9.73
CA GLY A 131 10.70 3.40 -10.95
C GLY A 131 12.20 3.60 -10.69
N ILE A 132 13.05 2.88 -11.43
CA ILE A 132 14.49 3.17 -11.47
C ILE A 132 14.66 4.25 -12.54
N TYR A 133 15.06 5.44 -12.12
CA TYR A 133 15.04 6.60 -13.01
C TYR A 133 16.05 6.47 -14.15
N GLN A 134 15.79 7.19 -15.23
CA GLN A 134 16.62 7.15 -16.42
C GLN A 134 17.99 7.76 -16.20
N ARG A 135 18.97 7.27 -16.97
CA ARG A 135 20.26 7.94 -17.18
C ARG A 135 20.07 9.06 -18.19
N TRP A 136 21.07 9.94 -18.29
CA TRP A 136 20.99 11.13 -19.13
C TRP A 136 22.26 11.30 -19.97
N ASP A 137 22.09 11.52 -21.28
CA ASP A 137 23.17 11.82 -22.22
C ASP A 137 22.87 13.15 -22.91
N ASP A 138 23.51 14.22 -22.43
CA ASP A 138 23.30 15.57 -22.96
C ASP A 138 23.83 15.76 -24.40
N SER A 139 24.60 14.81 -24.93
CA SER A 139 25.06 14.85 -26.32
C SER A 139 23.99 14.39 -27.33
N LYS A 140 22.89 13.80 -26.86
CA LYS A 140 21.80 13.29 -27.69
C LYS A 140 20.75 14.36 -27.99
N PRO A 141 19.94 14.19 -29.05
CA PRO A 141 18.73 14.97 -29.27
C PRO A 141 17.79 14.90 -28.05
N GLU A 142 17.03 15.97 -27.77
CA GLU A 142 16.21 16.09 -26.55
C GLU A 142 15.34 14.86 -26.24
N ALA A 143 14.68 14.29 -27.25
CA ALA A 143 13.82 13.12 -27.11
C ALA A 143 14.57 11.81 -26.79
N GLU A 144 15.89 11.78 -26.95
CA GLU A 144 16.76 10.61 -26.76
C GLU A 144 17.76 10.77 -25.61
N LYS A 145 17.76 11.92 -24.92
CA LYS A 145 18.67 12.17 -23.80
C LYS A 145 18.42 11.22 -22.64
N GLY A 146 17.17 10.89 -22.38
CA GLY A 146 16.76 9.95 -21.35
C GLY A 146 16.84 8.50 -21.83
N PHE A 147 17.57 7.64 -21.13
CA PHE A 147 17.71 6.24 -21.52
C PHE A 147 17.94 5.29 -20.35
N GLY A 148 17.57 4.02 -20.54
CA GLY A 148 17.81 2.94 -19.58
C GLY A 148 17.03 3.04 -18.27
N GLY A 149 16.00 3.89 -18.19
CA GLY A 149 15.05 3.88 -17.08
C GLY A 149 14.20 2.61 -17.09
N ILE A 150 13.83 2.12 -15.91
CA ILE A 150 13.08 0.87 -15.77
C ILE A 150 11.82 1.13 -14.95
N ALA A 151 10.68 0.89 -15.56
CA ALA A 151 9.38 1.00 -14.92
C ALA A 151 9.21 -0.09 -13.84
N PRO A 152 8.49 0.19 -12.73
CA PRO A 152 8.13 -0.86 -11.79
C PRO A 152 7.23 -1.90 -12.48
N ARG A 153 7.32 -3.18 -12.08
CA ARG A 153 6.51 -4.28 -12.65
C ARG A 153 5.01 -4.00 -12.62
N GLN A 154 4.55 -3.24 -11.63
CA GLN A 154 3.19 -2.72 -11.53
C GLN A 154 3.19 -1.50 -10.62
N ASN A 155 2.19 -0.64 -10.76
CA ASN A 155 1.98 0.46 -9.82
C ASN A 155 1.42 -0.08 -8.49
N ALA A 156 2.11 0.22 -7.40
CA ALA A 156 1.74 -0.17 -6.04
C ALA A 156 1.48 1.05 -5.13
N SER A 157 1.32 2.24 -5.72
CA SER A 157 1.15 3.51 -5.00
C SER A 157 -0.22 3.63 -4.35
N LYS A 158 -0.23 4.11 -3.11
CA LYS A 158 -1.42 4.59 -2.39
C LYS A 158 -1.69 6.07 -2.67
N ALA A 159 -2.87 6.56 -2.27
CA ALA A 159 -3.22 7.98 -2.31
C ALA A 159 -2.21 8.91 -1.59
N PRO A 160 -2.05 10.18 -2.03
CA PRO A 160 -1.31 11.18 -1.28
C PRO A 160 -1.82 11.31 0.16
N GLY A 161 -0.91 11.58 1.09
CA GLY A 161 -1.23 11.64 2.52
C GLY A 161 -1.37 10.28 3.22
N LEU A 162 -1.27 9.16 2.50
CA LEU A 162 -1.16 7.82 3.08
C LEU A 162 0.31 7.40 3.14
N TRP A 163 0.66 6.60 4.15
CA TRP A 163 2.01 6.06 4.29
C TRP A 163 2.27 4.93 3.28
N GLN A 164 3.29 5.15 2.45
CA GLN A 164 3.91 4.17 1.59
C GLN A 164 5.04 3.50 2.36
N HIS A 165 5.20 2.19 2.21
CA HIS A 165 6.31 1.44 2.79
C HIS A 165 7.19 0.89 1.68
N ILE A 166 8.50 1.14 1.72
CA ILE A 166 9.44 0.65 0.71
C ILE A 166 10.64 -0.03 1.34
N LYS A 167 11.03 -1.15 0.74
CA LYS A 167 12.23 -1.89 1.08
C LYS A 167 13.08 -2.10 -0.17
N ILE A 168 14.34 -1.70 -0.10
CA ILE A 168 15.30 -1.75 -1.20
C ILE A 168 16.50 -2.56 -0.74
N ILE A 169 16.87 -3.59 -1.51
CA ILE A 169 18.14 -4.31 -1.34
C ILE A 169 19.04 -3.91 -2.49
N PHE A 170 20.14 -3.23 -2.16
CA PHE A 170 21.08 -2.67 -3.11
C PHE A 170 22.45 -3.31 -2.96
N GLN A 171 23.02 -3.70 -4.08
CA GLN A 171 24.42 -4.09 -4.21
C GLN A 171 25.19 -2.92 -4.86
N ALA A 172 26.21 -2.45 -4.17
CA ALA A 172 27.09 -1.38 -4.63
C ALA A 172 27.94 -1.82 -5.84
N PRO A 173 28.37 -0.85 -6.68
CA PRO A 173 29.37 -1.12 -7.70
C PRO A 173 30.72 -1.47 -7.06
N LYS A 174 31.53 -2.28 -7.74
CA LYS A 174 32.88 -2.64 -7.31
C LYS A 174 33.93 -2.02 -8.19
N PHE A 175 35.07 -1.71 -7.59
CA PHE A 175 36.22 -1.09 -8.23
C PHE A 175 37.48 -1.88 -7.90
N ASP A 176 38.43 -1.91 -8.82
CA ASP A 176 39.77 -2.40 -8.54
C ASP A 176 40.62 -1.37 -7.78
N ALA A 177 41.86 -1.74 -7.45
CA ALA A 177 42.79 -0.85 -6.75
C ALA A 177 43.18 0.40 -7.54
N SER A 178 42.99 0.42 -8.87
CA SER A 178 43.23 1.59 -9.72
C SER A 178 42.05 2.56 -9.74
N GLY A 179 40.92 2.19 -9.14
CA GLY A 179 39.67 2.95 -9.20
C GLY A 179 38.86 2.68 -10.48
N THR A 180 39.19 1.63 -11.24
CA THR A 180 38.44 1.22 -12.42
C THR A 180 37.25 0.35 -12.00
N LYS A 181 36.05 0.64 -12.52
CA LYS A 181 34.84 -0.14 -12.20
C LYS A 181 34.95 -1.56 -12.75
N THR A 182 34.82 -2.55 -11.88
CA THR A 182 34.88 -4.00 -12.20
C THR A 182 33.53 -4.69 -12.13
N GLN A 183 32.56 -4.11 -11.41
CA GLN A 183 31.20 -4.61 -11.34
C GLN A 183 30.21 -3.45 -11.24
N ASN A 184 29.13 -3.51 -12.02
CA ASN A 184 28.02 -2.57 -11.92
C ASN A 184 27.27 -2.71 -10.59
N ALA A 185 26.63 -1.62 -10.19
CA ALA A 185 25.66 -1.66 -9.10
C ALA A 185 24.44 -2.48 -9.52
N LYS A 186 23.66 -2.95 -8.55
CA LYS A 186 22.48 -3.75 -8.82
C LYS A 186 21.41 -3.53 -7.77
N ILE A 187 20.17 -3.36 -8.23
CA ILE A 187 18.98 -3.48 -7.41
C ILE A 187 18.64 -4.96 -7.31
N ILE A 188 18.87 -5.55 -6.14
CA ILE A 188 18.56 -6.95 -5.88
C ILE A 188 17.04 -7.12 -5.76
N SER A 189 16.39 -6.22 -5.04
CA SER A 189 14.93 -6.14 -4.99
C SER A 189 14.46 -4.76 -4.57
N VAL A 190 13.29 -4.35 -5.06
CA VAL A 190 12.49 -3.28 -4.46
C VAL A 190 11.10 -3.82 -4.20
N GLU A 191 10.67 -3.75 -2.95
CA GLU A 191 9.31 -4.02 -2.53
C GLU A 191 8.64 -2.71 -2.14
N LEU A 192 7.48 -2.41 -2.73
CA LEU A 192 6.66 -1.25 -2.41
C LEU A 192 5.29 -1.72 -1.96
N ASN A 193 4.91 -1.38 -0.72
CA ASN A 193 3.65 -1.74 -0.09
C ASN A 193 3.30 -3.23 -0.17
N GLY A 194 4.30 -4.10 0.05
CA GLY A 194 4.11 -5.55 -0.03
C GLY A 194 4.22 -6.15 -1.44
N VAL A 195 4.50 -5.32 -2.46
CA VAL A 195 4.60 -5.75 -3.86
C VAL A 195 6.03 -5.68 -4.35
N LEU A 196 6.57 -6.79 -4.83
CA LEU A 196 7.88 -6.83 -5.51
C LEU A 196 7.79 -6.12 -6.87
N ILE A 197 8.35 -4.92 -6.96
CA ILE A 197 8.28 -4.06 -8.16
C ILE A 197 9.57 -4.09 -9.00
N HIS A 198 10.72 -4.47 -8.42
CA HIS A 198 11.97 -4.71 -9.12
C HIS A 198 12.69 -5.93 -8.53
N GLU A 199 13.44 -6.66 -9.34
CA GLU A 199 14.20 -7.82 -8.91
C GLU A 199 15.41 -8.03 -9.84
N ASN A 200 16.60 -8.16 -9.24
CA ASN A 200 17.87 -8.48 -9.90
C ASN A 200 18.17 -7.58 -11.13
N VAL A 201 17.97 -6.27 -10.98
CA VAL A 201 18.16 -5.26 -12.03
C VAL A 201 19.58 -4.68 -11.96
N GLU A 202 20.38 -4.94 -12.98
CA GLU A 202 21.73 -4.35 -13.12
C GLU A 202 21.66 -2.88 -13.54
N LEU A 203 22.46 -2.04 -12.87
CA LEU A 203 22.54 -0.60 -13.10
C LEU A 203 23.86 -0.26 -13.80
N PHE A 204 23.79 0.05 -15.10
CA PHE A 204 24.97 0.29 -15.93
C PHE A 204 25.70 1.62 -15.65
N GLY A 205 25.10 2.51 -14.85
CA GLY A 205 25.67 3.78 -14.44
C GLY A 205 24.69 4.57 -13.57
N ALA A 206 25.16 5.72 -13.09
CA ALA A 206 24.35 6.61 -12.26
C ALA A 206 23.13 7.17 -13.02
N THR A 207 22.02 7.34 -12.31
CA THR A 207 20.79 7.94 -12.85
C THR A 207 20.96 9.44 -13.00
N ARG A 208 20.04 10.10 -13.72
CA ARG A 208 20.02 11.56 -13.80
C ARG A 208 19.95 12.15 -12.39
N GLY A 209 20.62 13.28 -12.20
CA GLY A 209 20.66 13.97 -10.91
C GLY A 209 21.74 13.46 -9.96
N ALA A 210 22.54 12.45 -10.31
CA ALA A 210 23.61 11.91 -9.48
C ALA A 210 24.51 12.96 -8.80
N ALA A 211 24.90 12.69 -7.55
CA ALA A 211 25.73 13.60 -6.75
C ALA A 211 27.21 13.64 -7.20
N GLY A 212 27.64 12.69 -8.03
CA GLY A 212 28.98 12.67 -8.61
C GLY A 212 29.29 11.35 -9.31
N ALA A 213 30.58 11.04 -9.43
CA ALA A 213 31.04 9.77 -9.98
C ALA A 213 30.60 8.58 -9.10
N GLU A 214 30.43 7.41 -9.72
CA GLU A 214 30.18 6.14 -9.01
C GLU A 214 31.36 5.83 -8.07
N LYS A 215 31.06 5.32 -6.88
CA LYS A 215 32.03 4.96 -5.84
C LYS A 215 31.60 3.69 -5.13
N ALA A 216 32.53 3.01 -4.45
CA ALA A 216 32.23 1.80 -3.69
C ALA A 216 31.32 2.05 -2.48
N LYS A 217 31.40 3.25 -1.88
CA LYS A 217 30.49 3.73 -0.83
C LYS A 217 30.00 5.14 -1.15
N GLY A 218 28.78 5.46 -0.70
CA GLY A 218 28.21 6.80 -0.80
C GLY A 218 27.01 6.99 0.14
N PRO A 219 26.54 8.23 0.34
CA PRO A 219 25.44 8.52 1.27
C PRO A 219 24.09 8.03 0.73
N LEU A 220 23.12 7.82 1.61
CA LEU A 220 21.71 7.86 1.18
C LEU A 220 21.34 9.33 0.95
N ARG A 221 20.73 9.63 -0.19
CA ARG A 221 20.20 10.96 -0.48
C ARG A 221 18.69 10.90 -0.65
N LEU A 222 18.00 11.85 -0.02
CA LEU A 222 16.58 12.11 -0.21
C LEU A 222 16.45 13.39 -1.02
N GLN A 223 15.82 13.31 -2.19
CA GLN A 223 15.63 14.48 -3.06
C GLN A 223 14.58 15.41 -2.44
N GLY A 224 14.95 16.67 -2.26
CA GLY A 224 14.12 17.64 -1.53
C GLY A 224 13.88 18.93 -2.29
N ASP A 225 14.49 19.13 -3.46
CA ASP A 225 14.35 20.34 -4.26
C ASP A 225 13.08 20.38 -5.14
N HIS A 226 12.45 19.23 -5.45
CA HIS A 226 11.31 19.16 -6.38
C HIS A 226 9.92 19.25 -5.74
N GLY A 227 9.72 18.71 -4.53
CA GLY A 227 8.39 18.64 -3.92
C GLY A 227 8.42 18.33 -2.42
N SER A 228 7.27 18.57 -1.77
CA SER A 228 7.06 18.27 -0.36
C SER A 228 6.85 16.77 -0.18
N VAL A 229 7.50 16.20 0.83
CA VAL A 229 7.50 14.77 1.13
C VAL A 229 7.82 14.58 2.60
N ALA A 230 7.31 13.53 3.21
CA ALA A 230 7.64 13.15 4.58
C ALA A 230 8.19 11.73 4.64
N PHE A 231 9.07 11.47 5.60
CA PHE A 231 9.71 10.18 5.84
C PHE A 231 9.63 9.82 7.32
N LYS A 232 9.42 8.54 7.63
CA LYS A 232 9.56 7.99 8.99
C LYS A 232 10.16 6.58 8.92
N ASN A 233 10.52 6.05 10.08
CA ASN A 233 11.01 4.67 10.21
C ASN A 233 12.21 4.32 9.32
N ILE A 234 13.10 5.29 9.07
CA ILE A 234 14.25 5.10 8.17
C ILE A 234 15.27 4.16 8.82
N SER A 235 15.46 2.99 8.21
CA SER A 235 16.41 1.97 8.59
C SER A 235 17.39 1.72 7.46
N ILE A 236 18.68 1.73 7.77
CA ILE A 236 19.76 1.48 6.82
C ILE A 236 20.66 0.40 7.42
N THR A 237 20.75 -0.74 6.74
CA THR A 237 21.46 -1.92 7.24
C THR A 237 22.53 -2.31 6.24
N GLU A 238 23.81 -2.12 6.58
CA GLU A 238 24.91 -2.64 5.75
C GLU A 238 24.82 -4.18 5.69
N LEU A 239 25.04 -4.72 4.49
CA LEU A 239 24.98 -6.15 4.24
C LEU A 239 26.40 -6.70 4.13
N SER A 240 26.70 -7.74 4.91
CA SER A 240 27.95 -8.50 4.75
C SER A 240 27.91 -9.37 3.50
N ASP A 241 26.71 -9.86 3.15
CA ASP A 241 26.44 -10.69 1.99
C ASP A 241 25.12 -10.27 1.35
N ILE A 242 25.09 -10.27 0.02
CA ILE A 242 23.86 -10.05 -0.73
C ILE A 242 22.96 -11.29 -0.58
N PRO A 243 21.69 -11.12 -0.13
CA PRO A 243 20.74 -12.21 -0.09
C PRO A 243 20.60 -12.85 -1.47
N ARG A 244 20.74 -14.17 -1.52
CA ARG A 244 20.45 -14.91 -2.76
C ARG A 244 18.95 -14.83 -3.02
N SER A 245 18.57 -14.46 -4.25
CA SER A 245 17.19 -14.63 -4.70
C SER A 245 16.83 -16.11 -4.54
N GLU A 246 15.79 -16.40 -3.74
CA GLU A 246 15.25 -17.75 -3.67
C GLU A 246 14.74 -18.12 -5.07
N GLN A 247 15.32 -19.16 -5.67
CA GLN A 247 14.71 -19.75 -6.84
C GLN A 247 13.32 -20.25 -6.43
N ARG A 248 12.28 -19.64 -7.00
CA ARG A 248 10.89 -20.11 -6.83
C ARG A 248 10.75 -21.48 -7.49
N GLY A 249 11.15 -22.53 -6.80
CA GLY A 249 10.95 -23.93 -7.20
C GLY A 249 9.51 -24.41 -6.95
N GLY A 250 8.51 -23.63 -7.39
CA GLY A 250 7.09 -23.91 -7.19
C GLY A 250 6.38 -24.30 -8.49
N ALA A 251 5.10 -24.69 -8.37
CA ALA A 251 4.22 -24.86 -9.51
C ALA A 251 4.10 -23.55 -10.32
N ASP A 252 3.84 -23.68 -11.62
CA ASP A 252 3.58 -22.52 -12.47
C ASP A 252 2.37 -21.75 -11.91
N PRO A 253 2.50 -20.42 -11.74
CA PRO A 253 1.45 -19.65 -11.11
C PRO A 253 0.19 -19.60 -11.97
N ILE A 254 -0.97 -19.78 -11.33
CA ILE A 254 -2.28 -19.61 -11.93
C ILE A 254 -2.80 -18.21 -11.57
N TYR A 255 -2.34 -17.22 -12.32
CA TYR A 255 -2.80 -15.84 -12.18
C TYR A 255 -4.06 -15.59 -13.00
N ILE A 256 -4.97 -14.80 -12.44
CA ILE A 256 -6.17 -14.32 -13.14
C ILE A 256 -6.01 -12.84 -13.37
N GLU A 257 -6.17 -12.44 -14.62
CA GLU A 257 -6.19 -11.04 -15.01
C GLU A 257 -7.63 -10.49 -15.04
N ALA A 258 -7.75 -9.19 -14.81
CA ALA A 258 -9.01 -8.45 -14.95
C ALA A 258 -8.91 -7.46 -16.12
N ALA A 259 -8.82 -8.00 -17.35
CA ALA A 259 -8.82 -7.19 -18.57
C ALA A 259 -10.20 -6.53 -18.85
N SER A 260 -11.25 -7.11 -18.28
CA SER A 260 -12.60 -6.55 -18.14
C SER A 260 -13.03 -6.67 -16.68
N ASN A 261 -14.20 -6.12 -16.33
CA ASN A 261 -14.78 -6.35 -15.02
C ASN A 261 -14.98 -7.86 -14.82
N ASN A 262 -14.37 -8.38 -13.77
CA ASN A 262 -14.27 -9.80 -13.48
C ASN A 262 -14.51 -10.05 -12.00
N MET A 263 -15.05 -11.23 -11.68
CA MET A 263 -15.38 -11.64 -10.34
C MET A 263 -14.94 -13.08 -10.11
N ILE A 264 -14.41 -13.35 -8.93
CA ILE A 264 -14.08 -14.70 -8.49
C ILE A 264 -14.53 -14.94 -7.07
N ARG A 265 -15.26 -16.04 -6.87
CA ARG A 265 -15.56 -16.54 -5.53
C ARG A 265 -14.43 -17.46 -5.08
N SER A 266 -13.97 -17.20 -3.87
CA SER A 266 -12.88 -17.93 -3.23
C SER A 266 -12.93 -17.67 -1.73
N PHE A 267 -12.14 -18.40 -0.97
CA PHE A 267 -11.79 -17.98 0.38
C PHE A 267 -10.80 -16.82 0.30
N VAL A 268 -10.91 -15.87 1.24
CA VAL A 268 -10.01 -14.73 1.36
C VAL A 268 -9.45 -14.69 2.77
N ASP A 269 -8.13 -14.80 2.90
CA ASP A 269 -7.43 -14.58 4.16
C ASP A 269 -7.28 -13.06 4.37
N VAL A 270 -8.02 -12.52 5.35
CA VAL A 270 -8.04 -11.09 5.64
C VAL A 270 -6.76 -10.69 6.38
N VAL A 271 -6.40 -11.46 7.40
CA VAL A 271 -5.13 -11.40 8.13
C VAL A 271 -4.71 -12.84 8.47
N PRO A 272 -3.44 -13.09 8.86
CA PRO A 272 -3.02 -14.44 9.24
C PRO A 272 -3.96 -15.07 10.28
N GLY A 273 -4.51 -16.24 9.95
CA GLY A 273 -5.44 -16.98 10.81
C GLY A 273 -6.91 -16.54 10.75
N VAL A 274 -7.26 -15.51 9.97
CA VAL A 274 -8.66 -15.05 9.81
C VAL A 274 -9.09 -15.13 8.35
N ARG A 275 -10.06 -15.99 8.08
CA ARG A 275 -10.53 -16.30 6.73
C ARG A 275 -12.01 -15.95 6.57
N SER A 276 -12.33 -15.22 5.51
CA SER A 276 -13.69 -15.18 4.97
C SER A 276 -13.87 -16.37 4.03
N VAL A 277 -14.87 -17.21 4.31
CA VAL A 277 -15.21 -18.38 3.49
C VAL A 277 -16.34 -18.12 2.50
N HIS A 278 -16.98 -16.95 2.58
CA HIS A 278 -18.06 -16.51 1.69
C HIS A 278 -17.65 -15.20 0.99
N ALA A 279 -16.43 -15.15 0.49
CA ALA A 279 -15.91 -13.97 -0.20
C ALA A 279 -16.12 -14.03 -1.71
N ILE A 280 -16.19 -12.84 -2.29
CA ILE A 280 -16.07 -12.61 -3.72
C ILE A 280 -15.07 -11.48 -3.94
N SER A 281 -14.09 -11.72 -4.79
CA SER A 281 -13.15 -10.68 -5.25
C SER A 281 -13.62 -10.14 -6.59
N VAL A 282 -13.61 -8.83 -6.73
CA VAL A 282 -14.09 -8.08 -7.91
C VAL A 282 -12.94 -7.19 -8.38
N GLY A 283 -12.61 -7.25 -9.66
CA GLY A 283 -11.56 -6.43 -10.26
C GLY A 283 -11.94 -5.98 -11.65
N GLY A 284 -11.20 -5.01 -12.19
CA GLY A 284 -11.45 -4.46 -13.51
C GLY A 284 -10.18 -3.91 -14.19
N PRO A 285 -10.32 -3.36 -15.41
CA PRO A 285 -9.22 -2.82 -16.20
C PRO A 285 -8.54 -1.60 -15.58
N GLU A 286 -9.08 -1.05 -14.49
CA GLU A 286 -8.50 0.05 -13.72
C GLU A 286 -7.31 -0.37 -12.86
N LYS A 287 -6.92 -1.66 -12.86
CA LYS A 287 -5.87 -2.21 -11.98
C LYS A 287 -6.17 -1.92 -10.49
N THR A 288 -7.46 -1.96 -10.17
CA THR A 288 -7.97 -1.80 -8.80
C THR A 288 -9.05 -2.85 -8.57
N ALA A 289 -9.04 -3.44 -7.39
CA ALA A 289 -9.91 -4.54 -7.05
C ALA A 289 -10.23 -4.55 -5.56
N PHE A 290 -11.24 -5.33 -5.17
CA PHE A 290 -11.67 -5.47 -3.79
C PHE A 290 -12.20 -6.86 -3.50
N SER A 291 -12.24 -7.22 -2.23
CA SER A 291 -12.92 -8.44 -1.74
C SER A 291 -14.09 -8.05 -0.84
N TYR A 292 -15.23 -8.70 -1.06
CA TYR A 292 -16.48 -8.50 -0.35
C TYR A 292 -16.94 -9.79 0.31
N ASP A 293 -17.43 -9.72 1.54
CA ASP A 293 -17.99 -10.85 2.28
C ASP A 293 -19.51 -10.91 2.11
N LEU A 294 -19.99 -11.99 1.48
CA LEU A 294 -21.40 -12.21 1.13
C LEU A 294 -22.28 -12.54 2.35
N ASP A 295 -21.69 -12.91 3.48
CA ASP A 295 -22.40 -13.31 4.70
C ASP A 295 -22.56 -12.16 5.69
N ASN A 296 -21.73 -11.13 5.59
CA ASN A 296 -21.74 -10.00 6.52
C ASN A 296 -22.01 -8.66 5.84
N GLY A 297 -22.00 -8.64 4.51
CA GLY A 297 -22.03 -7.41 3.72
C GLY A 297 -20.81 -6.53 3.94
N THR A 298 -19.67 -7.11 4.35
CA THR A 298 -18.47 -6.37 4.70
C THR A 298 -17.57 -6.19 3.49
N LEU A 299 -17.00 -5.01 3.31
CA LEU A 299 -15.82 -4.86 2.47
C LEU A 299 -14.57 -5.27 3.26
N LEU A 300 -13.85 -6.27 2.75
CA LEU A 300 -12.72 -6.87 3.45
C LEU A 300 -11.44 -6.07 3.23
N GLN A 301 -11.11 -5.85 1.96
CA GLN A 301 -9.87 -5.22 1.50
C GLN A 301 -10.05 -4.68 0.08
N GLY A 302 -9.22 -3.70 -0.29
CA GLY A 302 -9.02 -3.21 -1.65
C GLY A 302 -7.54 -3.25 -2.01
N TRP A 303 -7.20 -3.28 -3.29
CA TRP A 303 -5.80 -3.19 -3.72
C TRP A 303 -5.63 -2.55 -5.08
N HIS A 304 -4.45 -1.94 -5.29
CA HIS A 304 -3.96 -1.48 -6.59
C HIS A 304 -2.94 -2.47 -7.16
N GLY A 305 -3.07 -2.81 -8.43
CA GLY A 305 -2.19 -3.73 -9.14
C GLY A 305 -2.94 -4.84 -9.87
N ASN A 306 -2.24 -5.94 -10.13
CA ASN A 306 -2.80 -7.13 -10.77
C ASN A 306 -3.86 -7.80 -9.87
N PHE A 307 -4.79 -8.54 -10.48
CA PHE A 307 -6.02 -8.98 -9.82
C PHE A 307 -5.75 -10.06 -8.76
N VAL A 308 -5.69 -11.35 -9.12
CA VAL A 308 -5.47 -12.40 -8.11
C VAL A 308 -4.53 -13.52 -8.56
N ASP A 309 -3.79 -14.03 -7.59
CA ASP A 309 -3.14 -15.33 -7.64
C ASP A 309 -4.13 -16.40 -7.14
N ALA A 310 -4.56 -17.25 -8.06
CA ALA A 310 -5.45 -18.37 -7.79
C ALA A 310 -4.70 -19.71 -7.66
N THR A 311 -3.36 -19.70 -7.71
CA THR A 311 -2.54 -20.91 -7.52
C THR A 311 -2.90 -21.66 -6.24
N PRO A 312 -3.05 -21.02 -5.06
CA PRO A 312 -3.37 -21.75 -3.83
C PRO A 312 -4.76 -22.40 -3.86
N MET A 313 -5.65 -21.95 -4.74
CA MET A 313 -7.00 -22.48 -4.88
C MET A 313 -7.08 -23.65 -5.87
N TRP A 314 -6.29 -23.62 -6.95
CA TRP A 314 -6.44 -24.55 -8.07
C TRP A 314 -5.27 -25.49 -8.29
N ASP A 315 -4.08 -25.20 -7.77
CA ASP A 315 -2.95 -26.12 -7.86
C ASP A 315 -3.13 -27.31 -6.89
N GLY A 316 -2.97 -28.52 -7.41
CA GLY A 316 -3.13 -29.77 -6.67
C GLY A 316 -4.52 -29.92 -6.02
N ARG A 317 -4.56 -30.01 -4.68
CA ARG A 317 -5.82 -30.11 -3.92
C ARG A 317 -6.42 -28.76 -3.52
N GLY A 318 -5.65 -27.68 -3.66
CA GLY A 318 -6.03 -26.32 -3.25
C GLY A 318 -6.39 -26.18 -1.76
N ASN A 319 -6.39 -24.95 -1.25
CA ASN A 319 -6.98 -24.61 0.05
C ASN A 319 -8.20 -23.68 -0.09
N GLY A 320 -8.69 -23.52 -1.32
CA GLY A 320 -9.82 -22.65 -1.67
C GLY A 320 -9.51 -21.15 -1.71
N THR A 321 -8.27 -20.72 -1.48
CA THR A 321 -7.93 -19.30 -1.29
C THR A 321 -7.33 -18.65 -2.53
N SER A 322 -7.80 -17.45 -2.86
CA SER A 322 -7.09 -16.55 -3.78
C SER A 322 -6.35 -15.45 -3.02
N ARG A 323 -5.24 -14.95 -3.58
CA ARG A 323 -4.44 -13.86 -2.98
C ARG A 323 -4.39 -12.65 -3.93
N PRO A 324 -4.52 -11.41 -3.42
CA PRO A 324 -4.23 -10.24 -4.24
C PRO A 324 -2.79 -10.24 -4.76
N LEU A 325 -2.59 -9.81 -6.01
CA LEU A 325 -1.25 -9.64 -6.60
C LEU A 325 -0.70 -8.21 -6.44
N GLY A 326 -1.52 -7.30 -5.92
CA GLY A 326 -1.20 -5.88 -5.77
C GLY A 326 -1.05 -5.41 -4.32
N SER A 327 -0.94 -4.09 -4.16
CA SER A 327 -0.75 -3.39 -2.88
C SER A 327 -2.06 -3.36 -2.09
N ILE A 328 -2.13 -4.11 -0.98
CA ILE A 328 -3.36 -4.34 -0.23
C ILE A 328 -3.59 -3.24 0.82
N THR A 329 -4.78 -2.66 0.79
CA THR A 329 -5.37 -1.90 1.89
C THR A 329 -6.49 -2.71 2.53
N ARG A 330 -6.35 -2.97 3.84
CA ARG A 330 -7.35 -3.72 4.62
C ARG A 330 -8.35 -2.76 5.26
N PHE A 331 -9.63 -2.97 5.00
CA PHE A 331 -10.71 -2.18 5.60
C PHE A 331 -11.23 -2.79 6.90
N THR A 332 -10.94 -4.07 7.12
CA THR A 332 -11.23 -4.77 8.37
C THR A 332 -10.17 -5.83 8.67
N LYS A 333 -10.09 -6.25 9.94
CA LYS A 333 -9.24 -7.37 10.41
C LYS A 333 -10.00 -8.69 10.49
N LYS A 334 -11.34 -8.66 10.40
CA LYS A 334 -12.22 -9.84 10.38
C LYS A 334 -13.55 -9.48 9.72
N PRO A 335 -14.28 -10.43 9.12
CA PRO A 335 -15.66 -10.18 8.70
C PRO A 335 -16.50 -9.67 9.88
N VAL A 336 -17.25 -8.58 9.69
CA VAL A 336 -18.13 -7.97 10.69
C VAL A 336 -19.36 -7.44 9.97
N LEU A 337 -20.53 -7.76 10.49
CA LEU A 337 -21.80 -7.33 9.94
C LEU A 337 -21.83 -5.81 9.67
N ALA A 338 -22.08 -5.43 8.41
CA ALA A 338 -22.00 -4.04 7.97
C ALA A 338 -23.19 -3.17 8.40
N ILE A 339 -24.37 -3.78 8.60
CA ILE A 339 -25.60 -3.10 9.04
C ILE A 339 -26.10 -3.73 10.33
N ALA A 340 -26.42 -2.90 11.32
CA ALA A 340 -27.00 -3.36 12.58
C ALA A 340 -28.19 -2.48 13.00
N LYS A 341 -29.16 -3.09 13.70
CA LYS A 341 -30.16 -2.36 14.47
C LYS A 341 -29.57 -2.01 15.83
N LEU A 342 -29.54 -0.73 16.18
CA LEU A 342 -29.01 -0.24 17.45
C LEU A 342 -30.09 0.55 18.19
N ALA A 343 -30.19 0.35 19.50
CA ALA A 343 -31.12 1.12 20.34
C ALA A 343 -30.79 2.63 20.36
N ASN A 344 -29.50 2.96 20.21
CA ASN A 344 -28.96 4.31 20.03
C ASN A 344 -27.53 4.21 19.48
N ASP A 345 -26.92 5.35 19.17
CA ASP A 345 -25.57 5.44 18.59
C ASP A 345 -24.42 5.06 19.56
N GLN A 346 -24.71 4.69 20.81
CA GLN A 346 -23.76 4.15 21.79
C GLN A 346 -23.95 2.65 22.05
N ALA A 347 -25.01 2.02 21.53
CA ALA A 347 -25.25 0.60 21.75
C ALA A 347 -24.16 -0.27 21.09
N ALA A 348 -23.82 -1.39 21.73
CA ALA A 348 -22.80 -2.31 21.25
C ALA A 348 -23.10 -2.81 19.83
N TRP A 349 -22.06 -2.95 19.01
CA TRP A 349 -22.22 -3.43 17.64
C TRP A 349 -22.47 -4.94 17.61
N ILE A 350 -23.42 -5.38 16.79
CA ILE A 350 -23.73 -6.79 16.60
C ILE A 350 -22.60 -7.42 15.78
N THR A 351 -21.98 -8.48 16.31
CA THR A 351 -20.75 -9.04 15.75
C THR A 351 -20.96 -10.11 14.67
N ASP A 352 -22.14 -10.69 14.60
CA ASP A 352 -22.48 -11.76 13.65
C ASP A 352 -23.93 -11.66 13.17
N THR A 353 -24.34 -12.58 12.29
CA THR A 353 -25.66 -12.56 11.65
C THR A 353 -26.79 -13.18 12.50
N THR A 354 -26.48 -13.75 13.66
CA THR A 354 -27.44 -14.49 14.49
C THR A 354 -28.59 -13.57 14.93
N GLY A 355 -29.82 -14.02 14.70
CA GLY A 355 -31.02 -13.24 15.05
C GLY A 355 -31.33 -12.05 14.15
N THR A 356 -30.44 -11.68 13.22
CA THR A 356 -30.67 -10.57 12.29
C THR A 356 -31.54 -10.94 11.09
N GLY A 357 -31.73 -12.25 10.84
CA GLY A 357 -32.39 -12.74 9.62
C GLY A 357 -31.58 -12.47 8.35
N PHE A 358 -30.27 -12.24 8.46
CA PHE A 358 -29.40 -12.02 7.31
C PHE A 358 -29.55 -13.15 6.28
N ARG A 359 -29.81 -12.79 5.02
CA ARG A 359 -29.89 -13.73 3.92
C ARG A 359 -29.37 -13.09 2.65
N THR A 360 -28.26 -13.59 2.14
CA THR A 360 -27.77 -13.23 0.81
C THR A 360 -28.80 -13.60 -0.27
N LYS A 361 -28.97 -12.70 -1.25
CA LYS A 361 -29.80 -12.88 -2.44
C LYS A 361 -28.94 -12.91 -3.72
N GLY A 362 -27.62 -13.03 -3.57
CA GLY A 362 -26.67 -12.97 -4.67
C GLY A 362 -26.38 -11.53 -5.08
N TYR A 363 -26.16 -11.32 -6.37
CA TYR A 363 -25.93 -10.01 -6.96
C TYR A 363 -26.59 -9.94 -8.34
N VAL A 364 -26.89 -8.72 -8.77
CA VAL A 364 -27.14 -8.41 -10.18
C VAL A 364 -25.91 -7.69 -10.72
N VAL A 365 -25.75 -7.61 -12.04
CA VAL A 365 -24.66 -6.84 -12.66
C VAL A 365 -25.24 -5.67 -13.43
N ASP A 366 -24.53 -4.54 -13.43
CA ASP A 366 -24.86 -3.41 -14.27
C ASP A 366 -24.40 -3.61 -15.73
N ASN A 367 -24.61 -2.61 -16.59
CA ASN A 367 -24.21 -2.65 -18.00
C ASN A 367 -22.69 -2.71 -18.23
N GLN A 368 -21.89 -2.52 -17.18
CA GLN A 368 -20.44 -2.63 -17.18
C GLN A 368 -19.98 -3.90 -16.47
N GLU A 369 -20.89 -4.85 -16.20
CA GLU A 369 -20.60 -6.13 -15.52
C GLU A 369 -20.13 -5.98 -14.05
N ARG A 370 -20.43 -4.84 -13.41
CA ARG A 370 -20.08 -4.60 -12.00
C ARG A 370 -21.21 -5.07 -11.08
N PRO A 371 -20.90 -5.72 -9.94
CA PRO A 371 -21.92 -6.30 -9.07
C PRO A 371 -22.64 -5.26 -8.21
N GLU A 372 -23.95 -5.46 -8.06
CA GLU A 372 -24.76 -4.93 -6.97
C GLU A 372 -25.22 -6.09 -6.08
N PHE A 373 -24.64 -6.19 -4.89
CA PHE A 373 -24.97 -7.24 -3.94
C PHE A 373 -26.36 -7.00 -3.35
N LYS A 374 -27.15 -8.06 -3.24
CA LYS A 374 -28.52 -8.01 -2.70
C LYS A 374 -28.58 -8.90 -1.47
N TYR A 375 -29.14 -8.40 -0.37
CA TYR A 375 -29.39 -9.20 0.82
C TYR A 375 -30.62 -8.70 1.58
N ILE A 376 -31.14 -9.55 2.45
CA ILE A 376 -32.14 -9.18 3.44
C ILE A 376 -31.46 -9.14 4.80
N ILE A 377 -31.76 -8.12 5.60
CA ILE A 377 -31.34 -8.04 7.00
C ILE A 377 -32.41 -7.31 7.81
N ASN A 378 -32.73 -7.81 9.00
CA ASN A 378 -33.76 -7.28 9.89
C ASN A 378 -35.14 -7.09 9.22
N GLY A 379 -35.46 -7.94 8.24
CA GLY A 379 -36.69 -7.87 7.44
C GLY A 379 -36.66 -6.87 6.28
N THR A 380 -35.57 -6.13 6.10
CA THR A 380 -35.40 -5.10 5.07
C THR A 380 -34.52 -5.60 3.93
N HIS A 381 -34.89 -5.23 2.70
CA HIS A 381 -34.09 -5.48 1.51
C HIS A 381 -33.01 -4.41 1.35
N VAL A 382 -31.78 -4.85 1.09
CA VAL A 382 -30.61 -4.00 0.86
C VAL A 382 -30.01 -4.27 -0.51
N THR A 383 -29.71 -3.20 -1.23
CA THR A 383 -28.80 -3.20 -2.39
C THR A 383 -27.49 -2.53 -1.98
N ASP A 384 -26.38 -3.20 -2.21
CA ASP A 384 -25.04 -2.75 -1.88
C ASP A 384 -24.18 -2.77 -3.16
N ALA A 385 -24.08 -1.60 -3.79
CA ALA A 385 -23.34 -1.41 -5.01
C ALA A 385 -21.94 -0.93 -4.67
N VAL A 386 -20.92 -1.76 -4.94
CA VAL A 386 -19.51 -1.40 -4.79
C VAL A 386 -18.86 -1.34 -6.16
N LYS A 387 -18.30 -0.19 -6.50
CA LYS A 387 -17.75 0.08 -7.83
C LYS A 387 -16.37 0.67 -7.71
N VAL A 388 -15.43 0.15 -8.50
CA VAL A 388 -14.13 0.79 -8.71
C VAL A 388 -14.36 2.16 -9.36
N LEU A 389 -13.67 3.19 -8.87
CA LEU A 389 -13.71 4.53 -9.48
C LEU A 389 -13.07 4.48 -10.87
N GLU A 390 -13.59 5.24 -11.83
CA GLU A 390 -13.13 5.19 -13.24
C GLU A 390 -11.63 5.49 -13.40
N ASN A 391 -11.09 6.33 -12.51
CA ASN A 391 -9.67 6.69 -12.46
C ASN A 391 -8.81 5.68 -11.66
N GLY A 392 -9.39 4.59 -11.17
CA GLY A 392 -8.69 3.56 -10.39
C GLY A 392 -8.21 4.01 -9.02
N GLN A 393 -8.66 5.15 -8.51
CA GLN A 393 -8.16 5.70 -7.23
C GLN A 393 -8.82 5.11 -5.97
N GLY A 394 -9.77 4.19 -6.14
CA GLY A 394 -10.45 3.59 -5.00
C GLY A 394 -11.81 3.02 -5.36
N LEU A 395 -12.73 3.04 -4.40
CA LEU A 395 -14.05 2.44 -4.50
C LEU A 395 -15.13 3.46 -4.15
N SER A 396 -16.20 3.52 -4.93
CA SER A 396 -17.47 4.10 -4.50
C SER A 396 -18.37 2.98 -3.97
N ARG A 397 -19.13 3.29 -2.92
CA ARG A 397 -20.10 2.38 -2.33
C ARG A 397 -21.43 3.09 -2.09
N GLU A 398 -22.49 2.54 -2.67
CA GLU A 398 -23.87 2.98 -2.48
C GLU A 398 -24.68 1.86 -1.81
N ILE A 399 -25.28 2.19 -0.67
CA ILE A 399 -26.19 1.31 0.05
C ILE A 399 -27.60 1.87 -0.10
N LEU A 400 -28.51 1.08 -0.68
CA LEU A 400 -29.93 1.38 -0.76
C LEU A 400 -30.71 0.43 0.15
N VAL A 401 -31.56 1.01 1.00
CA VAL A 401 -32.33 0.28 2.01
C VAL A 401 -33.82 0.50 1.73
N ASP A 402 -34.56 -0.58 1.49
CA ASP A 402 -36.01 -0.51 1.29
C ASP A 402 -36.74 -0.30 2.61
N LYS A 403 -37.49 0.80 2.75
CA LYS A 403 -38.23 1.16 3.97
C LYS A 403 -37.36 1.09 5.23
N PRO A 404 -36.33 1.95 5.34
CA PRO A 404 -35.39 1.93 6.47
C PRO A 404 -36.11 2.23 7.79
N SER A 405 -35.76 1.49 8.85
CA SER A 405 -36.14 1.86 10.22
C SER A 405 -35.10 2.81 10.83
N LYS A 406 -35.53 3.70 11.73
CA LYS A 406 -34.70 4.77 12.32
C LYS A 406 -33.52 4.26 13.16
N ASP A 407 -33.57 3.00 13.58
CA ASP A 407 -32.60 2.30 14.40
C ASP A 407 -31.53 1.56 13.56
N LEU A 408 -31.54 1.68 12.22
CA LEU A 408 -30.50 1.08 11.38
C LEU A 408 -29.27 1.97 11.29
N TYR A 409 -28.12 1.34 11.53
CA TYR A 409 -26.80 1.96 11.40
C TYR A 409 -25.92 1.14 10.46
N PHE A 410 -25.00 1.83 9.81
CA PHE A 410 -23.95 1.25 8.97
C PHE A 410 -22.58 1.43 9.62
N LEU A 411 -21.76 0.38 9.61
CA LEU A 411 -20.36 0.42 10.07
C LEU A 411 -19.44 0.82 8.92
N LEU A 412 -18.93 2.04 8.96
CA LEU A 412 -17.99 2.56 7.98
C LEU A 412 -16.57 2.03 8.22
N ALA A 413 -16.11 1.99 9.47
CA ALA A 413 -14.80 1.47 9.84
C ALA A 413 -14.69 1.12 11.33
N THR A 414 -13.74 0.24 11.66
CA THR A 414 -13.20 0.08 13.02
C THR A 414 -11.68 0.15 12.95
N ALA A 415 -11.08 1.13 13.62
CA ALA A 415 -9.65 1.44 13.46
C ALA A 415 -9.03 1.92 14.77
N SER A 416 -7.70 1.99 14.84
CA SER A 416 -7.00 2.49 16.03
C SER A 416 -7.19 4.00 16.20
N ASN A 417 -7.28 4.72 15.08
CA ASN A 417 -7.56 6.15 15.04
C ASN A 417 -8.46 6.49 13.84
N ILE A 418 -9.28 7.54 13.97
CA ILE A 418 -10.09 8.11 12.88
C ILE A 418 -10.11 9.62 13.06
N GLU A 419 -9.62 10.36 12.08
CA GLU A 419 -9.49 11.83 12.12
C GLU A 419 -10.17 12.47 10.91
N GLU A 420 -10.88 13.58 11.11
CA GLU A 420 -11.45 14.35 9.99
C GLU A 420 -10.33 15.18 9.34
N ALA A 421 -10.08 14.94 8.06
CA ALA A 421 -9.03 15.59 7.26
C ALA A 421 -9.56 16.73 6.39
N GLY A 422 -10.88 16.85 6.26
CA GLY A 422 -11.60 17.84 5.48
C GLY A 422 -13.10 17.57 5.54
N LYS A 423 -13.92 18.42 4.90
CA LYS A 423 -15.38 18.31 4.96
C LYS A 423 -15.86 16.92 4.52
N GLY A 424 -16.28 16.09 5.48
CA GLY A 424 -16.75 14.73 5.22
C GLY A 424 -15.66 13.73 4.80
N LEU A 425 -14.38 14.14 4.83
CA LEU A 425 -13.22 13.31 4.52
C LEU A 425 -12.56 12.86 5.83
N TYR A 426 -12.44 11.56 6.02
CA TYR A 426 -11.90 10.96 7.23
C TYR A 426 -10.69 10.08 6.90
N LEU A 427 -9.58 10.29 7.59
CA LEU A 427 -8.42 9.43 7.60
C LEU A 427 -8.63 8.30 8.60
N VAL A 428 -8.37 7.06 8.18
CA VAL A 428 -8.63 5.86 8.97
C VAL A 428 -7.33 5.10 9.30
N ASP A 429 -7.26 4.64 10.55
CA ASP A 429 -6.11 3.99 11.19
C ASP A 429 -4.87 4.92 11.22
N ASP A 430 -3.65 4.40 11.09
CA ASP A 430 -2.44 5.23 10.94
C ASP A 430 -2.30 5.74 9.49
N LYS A 431 -3.31 6.48 9.01
CA LYS A 431 -3.37 7.03 7.64
C LYS A 431 -3.20 5.94 6.58
N SER A 432 -4.00 4.88 6.71
CA SER A 432 -3.98 3.73 5.80
C SER A 432 -4.92 3.89 4.61
N TYR A 433 -6.01 4.63 4.78
CA TYR A 433 -6.95 5.01 3.72
C TYR A 433 -7.86 6.16 4.17
N TYR A 434 -8.61 6.72 3.22
CA TYR A 434 -9.65 7.71 3.49
C TYR A 434 -11.05 7.12 3.28
N ILE A 435 -12.02 7.67 4.02
CA ILE A 435 -13.44 7.57 3.72
C ILE A 435 -13.97 8.98 3.44
N GLN A 436 -14.52 9.22 2.25
CA GLN A 436 -15.22 10.44 1.89
C GLN A 436 -16.73 10.17 1.88
N LEU A 437 -17.45 10.77 2.82
CA LEU A 437 -18.92 10.76 2.81
C LEU A 437 -19.44 11.72 1.73
N ALA A 438 -20.52 11.33 1.05
CA ALA A 438 -21.20 12.21 0.12
C ALA A 438 -21.83 13.42 0.84
N ASP A 439 -21.91 14.56 0.16
CA ASP A 439 -22.60 15.74 0.67
C ASP A 439 -24.06 15.40 1.03
N GLY A 440 -24.53 15.91 2.18
CA GLY A 440 -25.87 15.63 2.69
C GLY A 440 -26.04 14.27 3.39
N SER A 441 -24.96 13.48 3.53
CA SER A 441 -24.98 12.28 4.37
C SER A 441 -25.38 12.62 5.81
N ALA A 442 -26.05 11.67 6.48
CA ALA A 442 -26.32 11.79 7.90
C ALA A 442 -25.01 12.00 8.68
N LYS A 443 -25.07 12.80 9.75
CA LYS A 443 -23.89 13.06 10.58
C LYS A 443 -23.38 11.73 11.15
N PRO A 444 -22.12 11.36 10.90
CA PRO A 444 -21.59 10.12 11.43
C PRO A 444 -21.21 10.28 12.90
N VAL A 445 -21.02 9.14 13.57
CA VAL A 445 -20.58 9.04 14.97
C VAL A 445 -19.27 8.25 15.01
N ILE A 446 -18.25 8.84 15.62
CA ILE A 446 -16.99 8.18 15.96
C ILE A 446 -16.99 7.95 17.47
N ARG A 447 -16.89 6.69 17.89
CA ARG A 447 -17.00 6.29 19.31
C ARG A 447 -15.87 5.35 19.70
N ASP A 448 -15.49 5.38 20.97
CA ASP A 448 -14.50 4.47 21.55
C ASP A 448 -15.15 3.14 21.94
N VAL A 449 -14.64 2.03 21.41
CA VAL A 449 -15.09 0.67 21.68
C VAL A 449 -13.85 -0.23 21.81
N ASP A 450 -13.65 -0.84 22.99
CA ASP A 450 -12.55 -1.78 23.26
C ASP A 450 -11.15 -1.25 22.87
N GLY A 451 -10.87 0.02 23.17
CA GLY A 451 -9.59 0.67 22.87
C GLY A 451 -9.39 1.00 21.38
N LYS A 452 -10.44 0.93 20.56
CA LYS A 452 -10.45 1.33 19.16
C LYS A 452 -11.54 2.37 18.89
N LYS A 453 -11.43 3.06 17.76
CA LYS A 453 -12.49 3.90 17.21
C LYS A 453 -13.42 3.09 16.32
N GLN A 454 -14.72 3.21 16.54
CA GLN A 454 -15.76 2.72 15.65
C GLN A 454 -16.44 3.90 14.96
N PHE A 455 -16.51 3.86 13.63
CA PHE A 455 -17.10 4.91 12.81
C PHE A 455 -18.38 4.39 12.17
N ILE A 456 -19.50 4.95 12.61
CA ILE A 456 -20.83 4.51 12.22
C ILE A 456 -21.67 5.67 11.71
N VAL A 457 -22.71 5.37 10.95
CA VAL A 457 -23.67 6.36 10.48
C VAL A 457 -25.07 5.77 10.48
N ALA A 458 -26.07 6.55 10.92
CA ALA A 458 -27.47 6.16 10.76
C ALA A 458 -27.81 6.08 9.27
N ILE A 459 -28.40 4.97 8.83
CA ILE A 459 -28.72 4.77 7.42
C ILE A 459 -30.22 4.98 7.15
N GLY A 460 -30.52 5.96 6.30
CA GLY A 460 -31.85 6.17 5.74
C GLY A 460 -32.05 5.29 4.50
N THR A 461 -32.72 5.84 3.47
CA THR A 461 -32.98 5.10 2.22
C THR A 461 -31.70 4.88 1.41
N ARG A 462 -30.71 5.77 1.58
CA ARG A 462 -29.46 5.78 0.82
C ARG A 462 -28.29 6.20 1.70
N LEU A 463 -27.14 5.55 1.53
CA LEU A 463 -25.84 5.97 2.04
C LEU A 463 -24.82 5.85 0.91
N ASN A 464 -24.14 6.95 0.59
CA ASN A 464 -23.10 7.00 -0.44
C ASN A 464 -21.79 7.48 0.17
N TYR A 465 -20.72 6.75 -0.10
CA TYR A 465 -19.37 7.15 0.28
C TYR A 465 -18.33 6.56 -0.66
N THR A 466 -17.14 7.13 -0.61
CA THR A 466 -15.98 6.68 -1.38
C THR A 466 -14.87 6.28 -0.41
N ILE A 467 -14.13 5.22 -0.75
CA ILE A 467 -12.91 4.81 -0.07
C ILE A 467 -11.74 5.08 -1.01
N LEU A 468 -10.78 5.89 -0.56
CA LEU A 468 -9.58 6.28 -1.30
C LEU A 468 -8.37 5.65 -0.60
N PHE A 469 -7.54 4.89 -1.30
CA PHE A 469 -6.46 4.12 -0.66
C PHE A 469 -5.21 3.99 -1.50
#